data_AF-A0A423XN86-F1
#
_entry.id   AF-A0A423XN86-F1
#
_cell.length_a   1.000
_cell.length_b   1.000
_cell.length_c   1.000
_cell.angle_alpha   90.00
_cell.angle_beta   90.00
_cell.angle_gamma   90.00
#
_symmetry.space_group_name_H-M   'P 1'
#
loop_
_entity.id
_entity.type
_entity.pdbx_description
1 polymer ?
#
loop_
_entity_poly.entity_id
_entity_poly.type
_entity_poly.pdbx_seq_one_letter_code
_entity_poly.pdbx_strand_id
1 'polypeptide(L)'
;MLPPDPSYLAEAVKVFLAQAQRQADQDPIATKLHDREIAALKEAVAVLQGRVAHVDTRTAGYDPAAPGRQEGVVRALRETVAALEGRLARGESCIAKLEEVARAIRARQDGFETAHEAEVARYQEQFSSILDSLAEMESRDAPGPAPAPMPAPAPAPRSVPASVPQARRVAPRYAAEQHPHEDQQDGQRVDEEDDQEEDILVDQPPPPRKETHHPNSNARRKAFEAHFLATRRQYHLKKPGKDQRQFIWSFIEGIQDQELARLTQEYLMDNLHGRAAPVKCKTPKKGRIMALSRDIRWEEVKEALRQMPTPSFLQ
;
A
#
# COMPACT_ATOMS: atom_id res chain seq x y z
N MET A 1 44.56 22.80 104.48
CA MET A 1 43.52 21.76 104.31
C MET A 1 44.24 20.43 104.12
N LEU A 2 43.85 19.38 104.84
CA LEU A 2 44.36 18.04 104.56
C LEU A 2 43.70 17.50 103.29
N PRO A 3 44.41 16.72 102.44
CA PRO A 3 43.79 16.06 101.30
C PRO A 3 42.75 15.04 101.80
N PRO A 4 41.64 14.82 101.05
CA PRO A 4 40.68 13.79 101.40
C PRO A 4 41.35 12.40 101.39
N ASP A 5 40.97 11.57 102.36
CA ASP A 5 41.48 10.20 102.48
C ASP A 5 41.28 9.44 101.15
N PRO A 6 42.33 8.84 100.55
CA PRO A 6 42.20 8.10 99.30
C PRO A 6 41.18 6.95 99.39
N SER A 7 40.93 6.42 100.59
CA SER A 7 39.90 5.41 100.87
C SER A 7 38.49 5.97 100.64
N TYR A 8 38.26 7.23 101.00
CA TYR A 8 36.97 7.91 100.78
C TYR A 8 36.74 8.23 99.31
N LEU A 9 37.79 8.65 98.58
CA LEU A 9 37.73 8.82 97.13
C LEU A 9 37.47 7.50 96.40
N ALA A 10 38.11 6.41 96.82
CA ALA A 10 37.89 5.09 96.23
C ALA A 10 36.43 4.60 96.42
N GLU A 11 35.83 4.80 97.59
CA GLU A 11 34.40 4.48 97.78
C GLU A 11 33.46 5.44 97.05
N ALA A 12 33.75 6.75 97.01
CA ALA A 12 32.96 7.69 96.21
C ALA A 12 32.95 7.30 94.72
N VAL A 13 34.10 6.89 94.18
CA VAL A 13 34.22 6.40 92.79
C VAL A 13 33.48 5.07 92.59
N LYS A 14 33.55 4.12 93.54
CA LYS A 14 32.76 2.86 93.47
C LYS A 14 31.27 3.13 93.51
N VAL A 15 30.79 3.99 94.40
CA VAL A 15 29.37 4.36 94.50
C VAL A 15 28.90 5.05 93.22
N PHE A 16 29.70 5.99 92.69
CA PHE A 16 29.40 6.66 91.43
C PHE A 16 29.36 5.67 90.25
N LEU A 17 30.31 4.73 90.15
CA LEU A 17 30.32 3.68 89.14
C LEU A 17 29.13 2.72 89.29
N ALA A 18 28.78 2.32 90.52
CA ALA A 18 27.63 1.47 90.78
C ALA A 18 26.31 2.18 90.48
N GLN A 19 26.23 3.49 90.68
CA GLN A 19 25.07 4.30 90.33
C GLN A 19 24.97 4.51 88.81
N ALA A 20 26.08 4.80 88.13
CA ALA A 20 26.14 4.89 86.67
C ALA A 20 25.80 3.53 86.01
N GLN A 21 26.29 2.42 86.56
CA GLN A 21 25.92 1.07 86.12
C GLN A 21 24.42 0.82 86.30
N ARG A 22 23.86 1.12 87.48
CA ARG A 22 22.40 1.03 87.70
C ARG A 22 21.60 1.92 86.76
N GLN A 23 22.13 3.07 86.36
CA GLN A 23 21.47 4.00 85.45
C GLN A 23 21.52 3.51 83.99
N ALA A 24 22.60 2.82 83.59
CA ALA A 24 22.67 2.07 82.33
C ALA A 24 21.77 0.82 82.34
N ASP A 25 21.70 0.11 83.47
CA ASP A 25 20.80 -1.04 83.69
C ASP A 25 19.32 -0.63 83.79
N GLN A 26 19.03 0.66 84.05
CA GLN A 26 17.68 1.22 84.15
C GLN A 26 17.09 1.65 82.81
N ASP A 27 17.90 1.89 81.78
CA ASP A 27 17.41 2.09 80.42
C ASP A 27 17.94 1.03 79.41
N PRO A 28 17.61 -0.26 79.64
CA PRO A 28 17.89 -1.34 78.70
C PRO A 28 16.96 -1.27 77.48
N ILE A 29 16.10 -0.23 77.39
CA ILE A 29 15.20 0.05 76.28
C ILE A 29 15.92 1.03 75.33
N ALA A 30 16.51 2.11 75.83
CA ALA A 30 17.32 3.03 75.03
C ALA A 30 18.54 2.35 74.40
N THR A 31 19.25 1.48 75.13
CA THR A 31 20.38 0.73 74.55
C THR A 31 19.93 -0.18 73.41
N LYS A 32 18.84 -0.96 73.59
CA LYS A 32 18.25 -1.79 72.53
C LYS A 32 17.69 -0.97 71.36
N LEU A 33 17.19 0.24 71.62
CA LEU A 33 16.73 1.16 70.59
C LEU A 33 17.92 1.63 69.75
N HIS A 34 19.00 2.09 70.37
CA HIS A 34 20.21 2.51 69.68
C HIS A 34 20.89 1.35 68.93
N ASP A 35 20.94 0.14 69.49
CA ASP A 35 21.44 -1.04 68.77
C ASP A 35 20.60 -1.34 67.51
N ARG A 36 19.28 -1.18 67.60
CA ARG A 36 18.37 -1.34 66.46
C ARG A 36 18.54 -0.22 65.42
N GLU A 37 18.73 1.03 65.85
CA GLU A 37 19.04 2.17 64.98
C GLU A 37 20.38 1.97 64.28
N ILE A 38 21.41 1.54 65.00
CA ILE A 38 22.74 1.24 64.46
C ILE A 38 22.67 0.08 63.45
N ALA A 39 21.86 -0.95 63.71
CA ALA A 39 21.63 -2.04 62.76
C ALA A 39 20.92 -1.54 61.49
N ALA A 40 19.85 -0.76 61.62
CA ALA A 40 19.12 -0.17 60.49
C ALA A 40 19.99 0.79 59.66
N LEU A 41 20.83 1.60 60.32
CA LEU A 41 21.79 2.48 59.65
C LEU A 41 22.88 1.70 58.91
N LYS A 42 23.40 0.60 59.47
CA LYS A 42 24.34 -0.30 58.79
C LYS A 42 23.72 -0.94 57.54
N GLU A 43 22.48 -1.38 57.63
CA GLU A 43 21.73 -1.91 56.48
C GLU A 43 21.51 -0.84 55.40
N ALA A 44 21.08 0.36 55.78
CA ALA A 44 20.90 1.49 54.86
C ALA A 44 22.22 1.89 54.17
N VAL A 45 23.34 1.90 54.89
CA VAL A 45 24.68 2.15 54.32
C VAL A 45 25.07 1.06 53.32
N ALA A 46 24.83 -0.23 53.63
CA ALA A 46 25.11 -1.33 52.70
C ALA A 46 24.27 -1.23 51.41
N VAL A 47 22.99 -0.88 51.51
CA VAL A 47 22.11 -0.63 50.36
C VAL A 47 22.61 0.55 49.53
N LEU A 48 23.03 1.65 50.16
CA LEU A 48 23.59 2.81 49.46
C LEU A 48 24.92 2.47 48.77
N GLN A 49 25.81 1.71 49.41
CA GLN A 49 27.06 1.24 48.81
C GLN A 49 26.80 0.35 47.58
N GLY A 50 25.83 -0.57 47.65
CA GLY A 50 25.41 -1.36 46.50
C GLY A 50 24.85 -0.52 45.35
N ARG A 51 24.09 0.54 45.67
CA ARG A 51 23.59 1.50 44.67
C ARG A 51 24.71 2.35 44.05
N VAL A 52 25.70 2.77 44.83
CA VAL A 52 26.88 3.49 44.33
C VAL A 52 27.67 2.60 43.37
N ALA A 53 28.00 1.36 43.75
CA ALA A 53 28.67 0.42 42.87
C ALA A 53 27.89 0.11 41.57
N HIS A 54 26.55 0.10 41.63
CA HIS A 54 25.71 -0.01 40.43
C HIS A 54 25.76 1.24 39.55
N VAL A 55 25.84 2.44 40.14
CA VAL A 55 26.01 3.70 39.40
C VAL A 55 27.41 3.79 38.80
N ASP A 56 28.44 3.39 39.53
CA ASP A 56 29.83 3.41 39.06
C ASP A 56 30.04 2.44 37.89
N THR A 57 29.52 1.21 37.99
CA THR A 57 29.56 0.24 36.86
C THR A 57 28.76 0.73 35.66
N ARG A 58 27.60 1.37 35.88
CA ARG A 58 26.81 2.00 34.80
C ARG A 58 27.52 3.20 34.16
N THR A 59 28.29 3.96 34.93
CA THR A 59 29.05 5.13 34.46
C THR A 59 30.33 4.70 33.75
N ALA A 60 31.01 3.66 34.22
CA ALA A 60 32.15 3.06 33.54
C ALA A 60 31.76 2.42 32.18
N GLY A 61 30.52 1.95 32.05
CA GLY A 61 29.94 1.49 30.78
C GLY A 61 29.37 2.60 29.89
N TYR A 62 29.37 3.87 30.34
CA TYR A 62 28.91 5.00 29.53
C TYR A 62 30.05 5.50 28.64
N ASP A 63 29.88 5.41 27.33
CA ASP A 63 30.83 5.97 26.36
C ASP A 63 30.65 7.50 26.26
N PRO A 64 31.61 8.31 26.76
CA PRO A 64 31.50 9.78 26.76
C PRO A 64 31.55 10.39 25.35
N ALA A 65 32.01 9.65 24.34
CA ALA A 65 32.00 10.09 22.95
C ALA A 65 30.68 9.75 22.22
N ALA A 66 29.77 8.97 22.83
CA ALA A 66 28.46 8.67 22.25
C ALA A 66 27.62 9.93 21.90
N PRO A 67 27.45 10.94 22.77
CA PRO A 67 26.71 12.16 22.42
C PRO A 67 27.38 12.92 21.26
N GLY A 68 28.71 13.08 21.26
CA GLY A 68 29.43 13.76 20.18
C GLY A 68 29.28 13.06 18.82
N ARG A 69 29.23 11.72 18.79
CA ARG A 69 28.92 10.96 17.57
C ARG A 69 27.46 11.14 17.13
N GLN A 70 26.51 11.21 18.06
CA GLN A 70 25.10 11.50 17.75
C GLN A 70 24.93 12.92 17.19
N GLU A 71 25.59 13.92 17.75
CA GLU A 71 25.60 15.29 17.21
C GLU A 71 26.19 15.35 15.80
N GLY A 72 27.26 14.61 15.53
CA GLY A 72 27.83 14.47 14.18
C GLY A 72 26.83 13.87 13.18
N VAL A 73 26.12 12.81 13.57
CA VAL A 73 25.05 12.21 12.75
C VAL A 73 23.88 13.18 12.53
N VAL A 74 23.44 13.91 13.56
CA VAL A 74 22.37 14.91 13.45
C VAL A 74 22.78 16.08 12.54
N ARG A 75 24.05 16.52 12.59
CA ARG A 75 24.60 17.55 11.71
C ARG A 75 24.59 17.08 10.25
N ALA A 76 25.16 15.91 9.96
CA ALA A 76 25.15 15.32 8.62
C ALA A 76 23.72 15.13 8.10
N LEU A 77 22.77 14.71 8.96
CA LEU A 77 21.38 14.57 8.58
C LEU A 77 20.75 15.92 8.20
N ARG A 78 20.98 16.98 8.98
CA ARG A 78 20.52 18.35 8.65
C ARG A 78 21.08 18.85 7.32
N GLU A 79 22.36 18.62 7.06
CA GLU A 79 23.00 18.95 5.76
C GLU A 79 22.32 18.19 4.60
N THR A 80 22.02 16.90 4.77
CA THR A 80 21.30 16.13 3.74
C THR A 80 19.87 16.61 3.51
N VAL A 81 19.16 17.04 4.56
CA VAL A 81 17.79 17.60 4.47
C VAL A 81 17.82 18.91 3.68
N ALA A 82 18.70 19.86 4.03
CA ALA A 82 18.84 21.12 3.30
C ALA A 82 19.19 20.91 1.81
N ALA A 83 20.05 19.93 1.51
CA ALA A 83 20.38 19.56 0.13
C ALA A 83 19.17 18.94 -0.63
N LEU A 84 18.28 18.22 0.05
CA LEU A 84 17.05 17.68 -0.52
C LEU A 84 15.98 18.77 -0.73
N GLU A 85 15.80 19.69 0.22
CA GLU A 85 14.91 20.85 0.10
C GLU A 85 15.31 21.72 -1.11
N GLY A 86 16.61 22.02 -1.25
CA GLY A 86 17.12 22.75 -2.41
C GLY A 86 16.93 22.00 -3.74
N ARG A 87 16.89 20.66 -3.74
CA ARG A 87 16.54 19.86 -4.93
C ARG A 87 15.03 19.89 -5.21
N LEU A 88 14.19 19.87 -4.18
CA LEU A 88 12.74 19.94 -4.30
C LEU A 88 12.31 21.27 -4.93
N ALA A 89 12.80 22.41 -4.42
CA ALA A 89 12.52 23.74 -4.96
C ALA A 89 12.92 23.88 -6.45
N ARG A 90 14.03 23.24 -6.87
CA ARG A 90 14.41 23.17 -8.30
C ARG A 90 13.46 22.29 -9.12
N GLY A 91 12.96 21.21 -8.54
CA GLY A 91 11.93 20.36 -9.15
C GLY A 91 10.61 21.10 -9.36
N GLU A 92 10.13 21.80 -8.33
CA GLU A 92 8.92 22.63 -8.37
C GLU A 92 9.03 23.73 -9.43
N SER A 93 10.17 24.43 -9.51
CA SER A 93 10.45 25.42 -10.56
C SER A 93 10.48 24.80 -11.97
N CYS A 94 10.90 23.55 -12.11
CA CYS A 94 10.87 22.83 -13.38
C CYS A 94 9.43 22.47 -13.78
N ILE A 95 8.63 21.98 -12.83
CA ILE A 95 7.22 21.63 -13.04
C ILE A 95 6.42 22.87 -13.47
N ALA A 96 6.57 24.01 -12.78
CA ALA A 96 5.88 25.24 -13.14
C ALA A 96 6.16 25.70 -14.59
N LYS A 97 7.41 25.55 -15.06
CA LYS A 97 7.80 25.83 -16.46
C LYS A 97 7.20 24.84 -17.45
N LEU A 98 7.13 23.55 -17.09
CA LEU A 98 6.47 22.54 -17.92
C LEU A 98 4.95 22.77 -18.02
N GLU A 99 4.31 23.21 -16.94
CA GLU A 99 2.89 23.60 -16.95
C GLU A 99 2.63 24.84 -17.81
N GLU A 100 3.53 25.83 -17.78
CA GLU A 100 3.48 26.99 -18.67
C GLU A 100 3.59 26.59 -20.14
N VAL A 101 4.57 25.74 -20.49
CA VAL A 101 4.73 25.19 -21.84
C VAL A 101 3.49 24.38 -22.25
N ALA A 102 2.96 23.51 -21.38
CA ALA A 102 1.78 22.71 -21.66
C ALA A 102 0.50 23.56 -21.85
N ARG A 103 0.41 24.71 -21.17
CA ARG A 103 -0.66 25.70 -21.37
C ARG A 103 -0.52 26.42 -22.71
N ALA A 104 0.70 26.81 -23.08
CA ALA A 104 1.00 27.44 -24.36
C ALA A 104 0.79 26.50 -25.57
N ILE A 105 1.07 25.21 -25.43
CA ILE A 105 0.78 24.18 -26.45
C ILE A 105 -0.74 24.05 -26.63
N ARG A 106 -1.51 23.89 -25.54
CA ARG A 106 -2.99 23.80 -25.62
C ARG A 106 -3.59 25.04 -26.29
N ALA A 107 -3.24 26.24 -25.84
CA ALA A 107 -3.72 27.48 -26.47
C ALA A 107 -3.36 27.60 -27.98
N ARG A 108 -2.26 26.98 -28.43
CA ARG A 108 -1.95 26.85 -29.86
C ARG A 108 -2.82 25.81 -30.56
N GLN A 109 -3.09 24.66 -29.94
CA GLN A 109 -3.98 23.64 -30.50
C GLN A 109 -5.39 24.18 -30.68
N ASP A 110 -5.97 24.81 -29.64
CA ASP A 110 -7.27 25.48 -29.69
C ASP A 110 -7.31 26.54 -30.82
N GLY A 111 -6.22 27.29 -30.99
CA GLY A 111 -6.05 28.27 -32.06
C GLY A 111 -5.93 27.67 -33.47
N PHE A 112 -5.36 26.47 -33.62
CA PHE A 112 -5.33 25.73 -34.89
C PHE A 112 -6.69 25.12 -35.22
N GLU A 113 -7.38 24.54 -34.23
CA GLU A 113 -8.71 23.93 -34.40
C GLU A 113 -9.73 24.99 -34.82
N THR A 114 -9.81 26.12 -34.10
CA THR A 114 -10.70 27.24 -34.45
C THR A 114 -10.37 27.88 -35.81
N ALA A 115 -9.09 27.98 -36.18
CA ALA A 115 -8.71 28.44 -37.52
C ALA A 115 -9.12 27.46 -38.63
N HIS A 116 -8.97 26.16 -38.39
CA HIS A 116 -9.37 25.10 -39.32
C HIS A 116 -10.89 25.03 -39.50
N GLU A 117 -11.67 25.12 -38.41
CA GLU A 117 -13.13 25.19 -38.46
C GLU A 117 -13.62 26.40 -39.28
N ALA A 118 -13.01 27.57 -39.08
CA ALA A 118 -13.33 28.78 -39.84
C ALA A 118 -12.97 28.65 -41.34
N GLU A 119 -11.90 27.92 -41.67
CA GLU A 119 -11.51 27.64 -43.06
C GLU A 119 -12.45 26.62 -43.73
N VAL A 120 -12.83 25.56 -43.02
CA VAL A 120 -13.83 24.58 -43.49
C VAL A 120 -15.18 25.26 -43.73
N ALA A 121 -15.64 26.13 -42.83
CA ALA A 121 -16.87 26.90 -43.01
C ALA A 121 -16.83 27.76 -44.28
N ARG A 122 -15.74 28.49 -44.53
CA ARG A 122 -15.56 29.28 -45.77
C ARG A 122 -15.61 28.42 -47.02
N TYR A 123 -14.99 27.24 -47.02
CA TYR A 123 -15.05 26.34 -48.17
C TYR A 123 -16.46 25.78 -48.39
N GLN A 124 -17.22 25.50 -47.32
CA GLN A 124 -18.62 25.09 -47.43
C GLN A 124 -19.52 26.19 -48.01
N GLU A 125 -19.34 27.45 -47.58
CA GLU A 125 -20.04 28.62 -48.14
C GLU A 125 -19.72 28.80 -49.63
N GLN A 126 -18.43 28.76 -49.99
CA GLN A 126 -18.00 28.85 -51.39
C GLN A 126 -18.57 27.71 -52.25
N PHE A 127 -18.55 26.48 -51.76
CA PHE A 127 -19.07 25.32 -52.49
C PHE A 127 -20.58 25.42 -52.71
N SER A 128 -21.32 25.86 -51.68
CA SER A 128 -22.77 26.11 -51.77
C SER A 128 -23.08 27.17 -52.81
N SER A 129 -22.37 28.31 -52.78
CA SER A 129 -22.53 29.40 -53.76
C SER A 129 -22.22 28.98 -55.20
N ILE A 130 -21.26 28.08 -55.41
CA ILE A 130 -20.95 27.50 -56.73
C ILE A 130 -22.10 26.61 -57.21
N LEU A 131 -22.66 25.77 -56.35
CA LEU A 131 -23.82 24.92 -56.69
C LEU A 131 -25.07 25.74 -57.03
N ASP A 132 -25.37 26.78 -56.25
CA ASP A 132 -26.49 27.70 -56.53
C ASP A 132 -26.31 28.39 -57.89
N SER A 133 -25.10 28.86 -58.18
CA SER A 133 -24.75 29.49 -59.47
C SER A 133 -24.90 28.52 -60.65
N LEU A 134 -24.53 27.24 -60.47
CA LEU A 134 -24.72 26.19 -61.47
C LEU A 134 -26.20 25.91 -61.73
N ALA A 135 -27.02 25.83 -60.68
CA ALA A 135 -28.47 25.63 -60.80
C ALA A 135 -29.17 26.83 -61.49
N GLU A 136 -28.70 28.07 -61.26
CA GLU A 136 -29.19 29.24 -61.99
C GLU A 136 -28.82 29.21 -63.49
N MET A 137 -27.62 28.73 -63.85
CA MET A 137 -27.26 28.56 -65.27
C MET A 137 -28.10 27.48 -65.94
N GLU A 138 -28.26 26.31 -65.31
CA GLU A 138 -29.06 25.21 -65.86
C GLU A 138 -30.54 25.60 -66.03
N SER A 139 -31.06 26.44 -65.13
CA SER A 139 -32.42 27.00 -65.24
C SER A 139 -32.60 28.01 -66.38
N ARG A 140 -31.52 28.62 -66.90
CA ARG A 140 -31.58 29.57 -68.04
C ARG A 140 -31.55 28.88 -69.41
N ASP A 141 -30.93 27.71 -69.51
CA ASP A 141 -30.88 26.90 -70.74
C ASP A 141 -32.06 25.90 -70.87
N ALA A 142 -33.05 25.98 -69.98
CA ALA A 142 -34.29 25.22 -70.09
C ALA A 142 -34.97 25.50 -71.46
N PRO A 143 -35.14 24.48 -72.34
CA PRO A 143 -35.79 24.68 -73.63
C PRO A 143 -37.20 25.21 -73.42
N GLY A 144 -37.54 26.33 -74.09
CA GLY A 144 -38.88 26.89 -74.04
C GLY A 144 -39.93 25.82 -74.37
N PRO A 145 -41.10 25.80 -73.70
CA PRO A 145 -42.05 24.71 -73.79
C PRO A 145 -42.42 24.46 -75.26
N ALA A 146 -42.09 23.25 -75.74
CA ALA A 146 -42.35 22.86 -77.12
C ALA A 146 -43.86 23.05 -77.43
N PRO A 147 -44.21 23.63 -78.59
CA PRO A 147 -45.60 23.88 -78.93
C PRO A 147 -46.39 22.58 -78.93
N ALA A 148 -47.55 22.59 -78.27
CA ALA A 148 -48.32 21.38 -77.99
C ALA A 148 -48.67 20.63 -79.29
N PRO A 149 -48.36 19.32 -79.40
CA PRO A 149 -48.77 18.52 -80.54
C PRO A 149 -50.31 18.43 -80.59
N MET A 150 -50.87 18.57 -81.80
CA MET A 150 -52.32 18.47 -82.03
C MET A 150 -52.89 17.12 -81.56
N PRO A 151 -54.15 17.08 -81.10
CA PRO A 151 -54.76 15.85 -80.60
C PRO A 151 -54.93 14.80 -81.71
N ALA A 152 -54.34 13.62 -81.50
CA ALA A 152 -54.56 12.45 -82.34
C ALA A 152 -55.91 11.77 -82.01
N PRO A 153 -56.60 11.17 -83.00
CA PRO A 153 -57.91 10.53 -82.80
C PRO A 153 -57.80 9.20 -82.03
N ALA A 154 -58.89 8.85 -81.33
CA ALA A 154 -58.93 7.75 -80.37
C ALA A 154 -58.94 6.35 -81.02
N PRO A 155 -58.18 5.36 -80.49
CA PRO A 155 -58.34 3.96 -80.81
C PRO A 155 -59.39 3.27 -79.90
N ALA A 156 -60.11 2.30 -80.47
CA ALA A 156 -61.13 1.49 -79.80
C ALA A 156 -60.52 0.32 -78.98
N PRO A 157 -61.27 -0.35 -78.09
CA PRO A 157 -60.70 -1.07 -76.94
C PRO A 157 -60.31 -2.53 -77.20
N ARG A 158 -59.42 -3.08 -76.36
CA ARG A 158 -59.23 -4.53 -76.17
C ARG A 158 -58.82 -4.90 -74.73
N SER A 159 -59.04 -6.17 -74.38
CA SER A 159 -59.35 -6.63 -73.03
C SER A 159 -58.18 -7.03 -72.12
N VAL A 160 -58.43 -6.93 -70.80
CA VAL A 160 -57.78 -7.63 -69.66
C VAL A 160 -58.02 -9.17 -69.70
N PRO A 161 -57.34 -10.05 -68.90
CA PRO A 161 -56.62 -9.86 -67.61
C PRO A 161 -55.16 -10.45 -67.60
N ALA A 162 -54.40 -10.74 -66.51
CA ALA A 162 -54.67 -10.84 -65.06
C ALA A 162 -53.44 -10.64 -64.11
N SER A 163 -53.75 -10.36 -62.84
CA SER A 163 -53.11 -10.70 -61.54
C SER A 163 -51.58 -10.97 -61.33
N VAL A 164 -50.88 -10.06 -60.61
CA VAL A 164 -50.40 -10.13 -59.17
C VAL A 164 -49.47 -11.32 -58.73
N PRO A 165 -48.51 -11.23 -57.73
CA PRO A 165 -47.93 -10.13 -56.90
C PRO A 165 -46.37 -10.05 -56.74
N GLN A 166 -45.88 -8.97 -56.07
CA GLN A 166 -44.68 -8.85 -55.17
C GLN A 166 -43.24 -9.17 -55.71
N ALA A 167 -42.14 -8.49 -55.32
CA ALA A 167 -41.74 -8.01 -53.99
C ALA A 167 -40.66 -6.88 -54.03
N ARG A 168 -40.38 -6.26 -52.87
CA ARG A 168 -39.38 -5.19 -52.67
C ARG A 168 -37.97 -5.72 -52.33
N ARG A 169 -36.92 -5.02 -52.80
CA ARG A 169 -35.58 -4.86 -52.16
C ARG A 169 -35.16 -3.39 -52.36
N VAL A 170 -34.95 -2.54 -51.34
CA VAL A 170 -34.03 -2.56 -50.18
C VAL A 170 -32.60 -2.19 -50.57
N ALA A 171 -32.13 -1.05 -50.04
CA ALA A 171 -30.78 -0.50 -50.17
C ALA A 171 -29.86 -0.97 -49.01
N PRO A 172 -28.53 -0.92 -49.17
CA PRO A 172 -27.60 -1.24 -48.08
C PRO A 172 -27.33 -0.02 -47.19
N ARG A 173 -27.47 -0.21 -45.86
CA ARG A 173 -26.76 0.57 -44.85
C ARG A 173 -25.50 -0.17 -44.47
N TYR A 174 -24.36 0.52 -44.41
CA TYR A 174 -23.20 0.02 -43.69
C TYR A 174 -23.35 0.39 -42.20
N ALA A 175 -23.38 -0.62 -41.34
CA ALA A 175 -23.11 -0.51 -39.92
C ALA A 175 -22.13 -1.64 -39.58
N ALA A 176 -21.02 -1.31 -38.94
CA ALA A 176 -20.06 -2.30 -38.48
C ALA A 176 -20.45 -2.76 -37.07
N GLU A 177 -20.65 -4.06 -36.90
CA GLU A 177 -20.79 -4.66 -35.56
C GLU A 177 -19.54 -5.46 -35.20
N GLN A 178 -19.26 -5.44 -33.91
CA GLN A 178 -18.25 -6.25 -33.24
C GLN A 178 -18.78 -7.67 -33.09
N HIS A 179 -17.89 -8.66 -33.00
CA HIS A 179 -18.24 -9.93 -32.35
C HIS A 179 -17.01 -10.56 -31.66
N PRO A 180 -17.14 -11.01 -30.40
CA PRO A 180 -16.14 -11.86 -29.75
C PRO A 180 -16.32 -13.34 -30.14
N HIS A 181 -15.29 -14.14 -29.87
CA HIS A 181 -15.25 -15.59 -30.11
C HIS A 181 -15.53 -16.34 -28.80
N GLU A 182 -16.49 -17.26 -28.81
CA GLU A 182 -16.65 -18.31 -27.79
C GLU A 182 -16.99 -19.65 -28.47
N ASP A 183 -16.10 -20.62 -28.33
CA ASP A 183 -16.29 -22.06 -28.55
C ASP A 183 -15.86 -22.72 -27.21
N GLN A 184 -16.57 -23.61 -26.50
CA GLN A 184 -17.40 -24.78 -26.88
C GLN A 184 -16.53 -25.90 -27.52
N GLN A 185 -16.46 -27.16 -27.04
CA GLN A 185 -17.26 -27.91 -26.04
C GLN A 185 -16.41 -29.07 -25.43
N ASP A 186 -17.08 -30.11 -24.90
CA ASP A 186 -16.59 -31.44 -24.46
C ASP A 186 -15.80 -31.54 -23.13
N GLY A 187 -16.09 -32.47 -22.20
CA GLY A 187 -17.18 -33.45 -22.12
C GLY A 187 -16.71 -34.88 -21.83
N GLN A 188 -16.74 -35.34 -20.57
CA GLN A 188 -16.59 -36.77 -20.28
C GLN A 188 -17.27 -37.22 -18.96
N ARG A 189 -17.78 -38.46 -18.99
CA ARG A 189 -18.56 -39.17 -17.96
C ARG A 189 -17.66 -39.82 -16.88
N VAL A 190 -18.05 -39.78 -15.61
CA VAL A 190 -18.78 -40.80 -14.78
C VAL A 190 -17.97 -42.07 -14.47
N ASP A 191 -17.76 -42.29 -13.17
CA ASP A 191 -17.96 -43.51 -12.33
C ASP A 191 -18.01 -42.95 -10.87
N GLU A 192 -18.97 -43.18 -9.96
CA GLU A 192 -19.40 -44.43 -9.28
C GLU A 192 -18.23 -45.14 -8.56
N GLU A 193 -18.23 -45.50 -7.27
CA GLU A 193 -19.08 -45.33 -6.07
C GLU A 193 -18.13 -45.39 -4.83
N ASP A 194 -18.54 -44.93 -3.63
CA ASP A 194 -18.37 -45.70 -2.38
C ASP A 194 -19.00 -44.97 -1.17
N ASP A 195 -19.86 -45.67 -0.44
CA ASP A 195 -20.50 -45.23 0.81
C ASP A 195 -19.56 -45.40 2.01
N GLN A 196 -19.50 -44.41 2.90
CA GLN A 196 -19.30 -44.64 4.34
C GLN A 196 -20.16 -43.67 5.15
N GLU A 197 -21.29 -44.18 5.65
CA GLU A 197 -22.00 -43.62 6.79
C GLU A 197 -21.17 -43.84 8.07
N GLU A 198 -20.98 -42.81 8.90
CA GLU A 198 -20.85 -43.00 10.35
C GLU A 198 -21.61 -41.89 11.10
N ASP A 199 -22.13 -42.28 12.26
CA ASP A 199 -23.25 -41.65 12.95
C ASP A 199 -22.90 -40.44 13.83
N ILE A 200 -23.87 -39.53 13.93
CA ILE A 200 -24.32 -38.80 15.13
C ILE A 200 -23.25 -38.30 16.11
N LEU A 201 -23.07 -36.96 16.21
CA LEU A 201 -23.17 -36.29 17.53
C LEU A 201 -23.50 -34.78 17.50
N VAL A 202 -24.66 -34.46 18.09
CA VAL A 202 -25.05 -33.19 18.76
C VAL A 202 -25.12 -31.90 17.93
N ASP A 203 -26.36 -31.45 17.77
CA ASP A 203 -26.78 -30.07 17.50
C ASP A 203 -26.18 -29.08 18.52
N GLN A 204 -25.25 -28.25 18.06
CA GLN A 204 -24.79 -27.08 18.80
C GLN A 204 -24.61 -25.94 17.78
N PRO A 205 -25.36 -24.82 17.89
CA PRO A 205 -25.23 -23.72 16.94
C PRO A 205 -23.80 -23.18 17.01
N PRO A 206 -23.14 -22.94 15.86
CA PRO A 206 -21.76 -22.47 15.86
C PRO A 206 -21.69 -21.15 16.64
N PRO A 207 -20.73 -21.00 17.58
CA PRO A 207 -20.59 -19.74 18.31
C PRO A 207 -20.40 -18.62 17.29
N PRO A 208 -21.04 -17.44 17.50
CA PRO A 208 -20.97 -16.36 16.53
C PRO A 208 -19.51 -16.07 16.24
N ARG A 209 -19.09 -16.39 15.01
CA ARG A 209 -17.75 -16.07 14.54
C ARG A 209 -17.64 -14.57 14.74
N LYS A 210 -16.68 -14.15 15.55
CA LYS A 210 -16.34 -12.74 15.67
C LYS A 210 -15.94 -12.31 14.27
N GLU A 211 -16.87 -11.69 13.55
CA GLU A 211 -16.58 -10.99 12.31
C GLU A 211 -15.56 -9.93 12.70
N THR A 212 -14.29 -10.24 12.44
CA THR A 212 -13.19 -9.33 12.64
C THR A 212 -13.41 -8.21 11.65
N HIS A 213 -14.14 -7.20 12.12
CA HIS A 213 -14.61 -6.02 11.42
C HIS A 213 -13.63 -5.68 10.30
N HIS A 214 -14.00 -6.04 9.05
CA HIS A 214 -13.04 -6.04 7.95
C HIS A 214 -12.37 -4.67 7.92
N PRO A 215 -11.04 -4.59 8.13
CA PRO A 215 -10.38 -3.31 8.18
C PRO A 215 -10.66 -2.60 6.86
N ASN A 216 -11.08 -1.33 6.96
CA ASN A 216 -11.37 -0.46 5.83
C ASN A 216 -10.37 -0.71 4.69
N SER A 217 -10.82 -0.81 3.45
CA SER A 217 -9.99 -1.03 2.24
C SER A 217 -8.68 -0.21 2.29
N ASN A 218 -8.77 1.06 2.67
CA ASN A 218 -7.62 1.95 2.86
C ASN A 218 -6.64 1.52 3.97
N ALA A 219 -7.12 0.91 5.05
CA ALA A 219 -6.30 0.36 6.13
C ALA A 219 -5.58 -0.94 5.70
N ARG A 220 -6.25 -1.84 4.98
CA ARG A 220 -5.62 -3.03 4.37
C ARG A 220 -4.46 -2.61 3.46
N ARG A 221 -4.72 -1.66 2.56
CA ARG A 221 -3.73 -1.07 1.66
C ARG A 221 -2.56 -0.41 2.41
N LYS A 222 -2.82 0.46 3.38
CA LYS A 222 -1.78 1.12 4.19
C LYS A 222 -0.91 0.12 4.96
N ALA A 223 -1.50 -0.95 5.48
CA ALA A 223 -0.75 -2.02 6.16
C ALA A 223 0.21 -2.74 5.20
N PHE A 224 -0.23 -3.05 3.97
CA PHE A 224 0.61 -3.63 2.93
C PHE A 224 1.74 -2.68 2.49
N GLU A 225 1.42 -1.42 2.20
CA GLU A 225 2.42 -0.40 1.83
C GLU A 225 3.47 -0.22 2.94
N ALA A 226 3.06 -0.18 4.21
CA ALA A 226 3.95 -0.11 5.37
C ALA A 226 4.86 -1.35 5.48
N HIS A 227 4.30 -2.56 5.31
CA HIS A 227 5.06 -3.82 5.31
C HIS A 227 6.07 -3.91 4.16
N PHE A 228 5.68 -3.50 2.95
CA PHE A 228 6.56 -3.43 1.79
C PHE A 228 7.72 -2.46 2.00
N LEU A 229 7.45 -1.26 2.53
CA LEU A 229 8.49 -0.28 2.86
C LEU A 229 9.42 -0.77 4.00
N ALA A 230 8.87 -1.40 5.04
CA ALA A 230 9.65 -1.99 6.13
C ALA A 230 10.57 -3.12 5.62
N THR A 231 10.04 -4.02 4.79
CA THR A 231 10.79 -5.08 4.13
C THR A 231 11.90 -4.52 3.24
N ARG A 232 11.61 -3.50 2.43
CA ARG A 232 12.63 -2.83 1.60
C ARG A 232 13.75 -2.22 2.45
N ARG A 233 13.46 -1.65 3.62
CA ARG A 233 14.49 -1.19 4.56
C ARG A 233 15.33 -2.36 5.10
N GLN A 234 14.70 -3.48 5.47
CA GLN A 234 15.42 -4.69 5.89
C GLN A 234 16.33 -5.25 4.79
N TYR A 235 15.92 -5.21 3.52
CA TYR A 235 16.76 -5.65 2.40
C TYR A 235 18.07 -4.87 2.31
N HIS A 236 18.01 -3.54 2.39
CA HIS A 236 19.18 -2.68 2.33
C HIS A 236 20.11 -2.85 3.55
N LEU A 237 19.57 -3.19 4.72
CA LEU A 237 20.34 -3.47 5.94
C LEU A 237 21.01 -4.86 5.91
N LYS A 238 20.24 -5.91 5.57
CA LYS A 238 20.71 -7.31 5.62
C LYS A 238 21.55 -7.70 4.40
N LYS A 239 21.37 -7.04 3.26
CA LYS A 239 21.99 -7.36 1.95
C LYS A 239 22.01 -8.88 1.70
N PRO A 240 20.83 -9.53 1.59
CA PRO A 240 20.75 -10.99 1.46
C PRO A 240 21.60 -11.46 0.28
N GLY A 241 22.31 -12.57 0.49
CA GLY A 241 23.31 -13.10 -0.42
C GLY A 241 22.75 -13.60 -1.76
N LYS A 242 23.52 -14.45 -2.45
CA LYS A 242 23.22 -14.87 -3.83
C LYS A 242 21.88 -15.59 -4.01
N ASP A 243 21.33 -16.21 -2.96
CA ASP A 243 19.98 -16.79 -2.95
C ASP A 243 19.05 -15.90 -2.12
N GLN A 244 18.18 -15.14 -2.80
CA GLN A 244 17.26 -14.20 -2.17
C GLN A 244 15.85 -14.78 -1.94
N ARG A 245 15.61 -16.05 -2.30
CA ARG A 245 14.29 -16.68 -2.20
C ARG A 245 13.74 -16.70 -0.78
N GLN A 246 14.58 -16.99 0.21
CA GLN A 246 14.16 -17.00 1.62
C GLN A 246 13.73 -15.60 2.09
N PHE A 247 14.35 -14.55 1.57
CA PHE A 247 13.98 -13.17 1.86
C PHE A 247 12.63 -12.82 1.20
N ILE A 248 12.45 -13.16 -0.08
CA ILE A 248 11.18 -12.96 -0.80
C ILE A 248 10.04 -13.74 -0.15
N TRP A 249 10.27 -14.98 0.31
CA TRP A 249 9.27 -15.73 1.06
C TRP A 249 8.94 -15.07 2.41
N SER A 250 9.93 -14.57 3.15
CA SER A 250 9.67 -13.84 4.40
C SER A 250 8.87 -12.54 4.20
N PHE A 251 8.96 -11.92 3.02
CA PHE A 251 8.09 -10.80 2.65
C PHE A 251 6.64 -11.28 2.46
N ILE A 252 6.42 -12.28 1.60
CA ILE A 252 5.09 -12.79 1.24
C ILE A 252 4.37 -13.35 2.47
N GLU A 253 5.06 -14.16 3.28
CA GLU A 253 4.52 -14.73 4.53
C GLU A 253 4.31 -13.67 5.62
N GLY A 254 4.90 -12.48 5.48
CA GLY A 254 4.64 -11.34 6.37
C GLY A 254 3.41 -10.51 6.00
N ILE A 255 2.79 -10.75 4.83
CA ILE A 255 1.52 -10.11 4.46
C ILE A 255 0.41 -10.73 5.31
N GLN A 256 -0.15 -9.95 6.24
CA GLN A 256 -1.20 -10.42 7.16
C GLN A 256 -2.49 -10.81 6.43
N ASP A 257 -2.80 -10.08 5.37
CA ASP A 257 -3.97 -10.26 4.52
C ASP A 257 -3.78 -11.43 3.54
N GLN A 258 -4.52 -12.53 3.76
CA GLN A 258 -4.36 -13.76 2.98
C GLN A 258 -4.82 -13.63 1.53
N GLU A 259 -5.85 -12.82 1.26
CA GLU A 259 -6.32 -12.56 -0.11
C GLU A 259 -5.25 -11.77 -0.88
N LEU A 260 -4.70 -10.74 -0.25
CA LEU A 260 -3.63 -9.93 -0.84
C LEU A 260 -2.33 -10.73 -0.98
N ALA A 261 -1.99 -11.61 -0.03
CA ALA A 261 -0.85 -12.51 -0.13
C ALA A 261 -0.99 -13.52 -1.28
N ARG A 262 -2.20 -13.99 -1.55
CA ARG A 262 -2.52 -14.85 -2.70
C ARG A 262 -2.42 -14.07 -4.02
N LEU A 263 -3.09 -12.91 -4.11
CA LEU A 263 -3.05 -12.04 -5.30
C LEU A 263 -1.61 -11.60 -5.63
N THR A 264 -0.81 -11.30 -4.61
CA THR A 264 0.63 -11.01 -4.75
C THR A 264 1.39 -12.19 -5.38
N GLN A 265 1.07 -13.44 -5.00
CA GLN A 265 1.70 -14.62 -5.60
C GLN A 265 1.23 -14.89 -7.03
N GLU A 266 -0.06 -14.74 -7.32
CA GLU A 266 -0.63 -14.87 -8.68
C GLU A 266 0.01 -13.85 -9.62
N TYR A 267 -0.02 -12.57 -9.24
CA TYR A 267 0.61 -11.49 -10.00
C TYR A 267 2.12 -11.70 -10.24
N LEU A 268 2.85 -12.24 -9.25
CA LEU A 268 4.28 -12.53 -9.40
C LEU A 268 4.56 -13.72 -10.33
N MET A 269 3.65 -14.69 -10.48
CA MET A 269 3.79 -15.75 -11.49
C MET A 269 3.67 -15.18 -12.91
N ASP A 270 2.69 -14.31 -13.15
CA ASP A 270 2.44 -13.74 -14.47
C ASP A 270 3.55 -12.77 -14.92
N ASN A 271 4.08 -11.97 -13.99
CA ASN A 271 5.02 -10.88 -14.30
C ASN A 271 6.50 -11.26 -14.18
N LEU A 272 6.83 -12.41 -13.58
CA LEU A 272 8.22 -12.88 -13.47
C LEU A 272 8.50 -14.05 -14.42
N HIS A 273 8.44 -13.76 -15.73
CA HIS A 273 8.64 -14.66 -16.87
C HIS A 273 9.51 -15.91 -16.59
N GLY A 274 8.88 -17.01 -16.16
CA GLY A 274 9.55 -18.29 -15.87
C GLY A 274 10.42 -18.35 -14.61
N ARG A 275 10.57 -17.26 -13.86
CA ARG A 275 11.28 -17.20 -12.56
C ARG A 275 10.36 -17.42 -11.36
N ALA A 276 9.08 -17.19 -11.53
CA ALA A 276 8.03 -17.72 -10.67
C ALA A 276 7.18 -18.71 -11.48
N ALA A 277 6.81 -19.84 -10.86
CA ALA A 277 6.03 -20.89 -11.51
C ALA A 277 5.07 -21.55 -10.51
N PRO A 278 3.90 -22.07 -10.94
CA PRO A 278 2.97 -22.74 -10.03
C PRO A 278 3.60 -24.00 -9.39
N VAL A 279 3.33 -24.21 -8.10
CA VAL A 279 3.83 -25.38 -7.37
C VAL A 279 3.06 -26.63 -7.84
N LYS A 280 3.77 -27.62 -8.42
CA LYS A 280 3.19 -28.90 -8.88
C LYS A 280 2.71 -29.85 -7.75
N CYS A 281 2.61 -29.38 -6.51
CA CYS A 281 2.24 -30.20 -5.35
C CYS A 281 0.73 -30.09 -5.10
N LYS A 282 0.06 -31.24 -4.94
CA LYS A 282 -1.40 -31.32 -4.70
C LYS A 282 -1.90 -30.60 -3.43
N THR A 283 -1.00 -30.20 -2.52
CA THR A 283 -1.34 -29.48 -1.27
C THR A 283 -0.42 -28.27 -1.06
N PRO A 284 -0.93 -27.02 -1.11
CA PRO A 284 -0.13 -25.83 -0.88
C PRO A 284 0.22 -25.67 0.61
N LYS A 285 1.47 -25.93 0.97
CA LYS A 285 1.95 -25.71 2.35
C LYS A 285 1.90 -24.21 2.68
N LYS A 286 1.10 -23.84 3.69
CA LYS A 286 0.91 -22.47 4.19
C LYS A 286 0.47 -21.45 3.12
N GLY A 287 -0.42 -21.83 2.20
CA GLY A 287 -0.91 -20.91 1.17
C GLY A 287 0.13 -20.49 0.12
N ARG A 288 1.29 -21.18 0.06
CA ARG A 288 2.27 -21.00 -1.01
C ARG A 288 1.78 -21.70 -2.28
N ILE A 289 1.45 -20.93 -3.32
CA ILE A 289 0.96 -21.42 -4.62
C ILE A 289 2.03 -21.33 -5.73
N MET A 290 3.07 -20.50 -5.53
CA MET A 290 4.18 -20.37 -6.46
C MET A 290 5.51 -20.94 -5.90
N ALA A 291 6.41 -21.30 -6.81
CA ALA A 291 7.81 -21.64 -6.56
C ALA A 291 8.70 -20.59 -7.22
N LEU A 292 9.79 -20.22 -6.55
CA LEU A 292 10.72 -19.18 -7.02
C LEU A 292 12.04 -19.82 -7.49
N SER A 293 12.52 -19.40 -8.66
CA SER A 293 13.82 -19.76 -9.21
C SER A 293 14.96 -19.21 -8.35
N ARG A 294 16.13 -19.86 -8.38
CA ARG A 294 17.28 -19.55 -7.52
C ARG A 294 18.00 -18.25 -7.89
N ASP A 295 17.85 -17.79 -9.12
CA ASP A 295 18.45 -16.57 -9.68
C ASP A 295 17.59 -15.32 -9.47
N ILE A 296 16.36 -15.46 -8.95
CA ILE A 296 15.44 -14.36 -8.70
C ILE A 296 16.03 -13.34 -7.71
N ARG A 297 15.85 -12.06 -8.01
CA ARG A 297 16.30 -10.96 -7.14
C ARG A 297 15.13 -10.21 -6.56
N TRP A 298 15.27 -9.74 -5.32
CA TRP A 298 14.31 -8.86 -4.66
C TRP A 298 14.02 -7.60 -5.48
N GLU A 299 15.01 -7.07 -6.21
CA GLU A 299 14.82 -5.91 -7.08
C GLU A 299 13.82 -6.17 -8.22
N GLU A 300 13.74 -7.40 -8.74
CA GLU A 300 12.82 -7.80 -9.81
C GLU A 300 11.40 -7.98 -9.26
N VAL A 301 11.29 -8.62 -8.09
CA VAL A 301 10.02 -8.72 -7.32
C VAL A 301 9.50 -7.32 -6.98
N LYS A 302 10.36 -6.43 -6.50
CA LYS A 302 10.02 -5.03 -6.14
C LYS A 302 9.57 -4.23 -7.36
N GLU A 303 10.14 -4.47 -8.55
CA GLU A 303 9.74 -3.76 -9.76
C GLU A 303 8.44 -4.29 -10.35
N ALA A 304 8.21 -5.62 -10.32
CA ALA A 304 6.90 -6.19 -10.62
C ALA A 304 5.82 -5.62 -9.68
N LEU A 305 6.02 -5.67 -8.36
CA LEU A 305 5.03 -5.19 -7.39
C LEU A 305 4.72 -3.68 -7.46
N ARG A 306 5.57 -2.88 -8.10
CA ARG A 306 5.27 -1.47 -8.40
C ARG A 306 4.24 -1.29 -9.51
N GLN A 307 4.13 -2.27 -10.40
CA GLN A 307 3.20 -2.30 -11.53
C GLN A 307 1.92 -3.08 -11.19
N MET A 308 1.84 -3.66 -10.00
CA MET A 308 0.67 -4.41 -9.53
C MET A 308 -0.55 -3.46 -9.46
N PRO A 309 -1.65 -3.76 -10.19
CA PRO A 309 -2.84 -2.94 -10.14
C PRO A 309 -3.44 -2.95 -8.73
N THR A 310 -4.03 -1.82 -8.30
CA THR A 310 -4.73 -1.78 -7.01
C THR A 310 -6.01 -2.62 -7.12
N PRO A 311 -6.14 -3.73 -6.37
CA PRO A 311 -7.32 -4.60 -6.43
C PRO A 311 -8.59 -3.81 -6.11
N SER A 312 -9.72 -4.18 -6.70
CA SER A 312 -11.02 -3.53 -6.46
C SER A 312 -11.45 -3.56 -4.99
N PHE A 313 -11.07 -4.59 -4.22
CA PHE A 313 -11.30 -4.67 -2.78
C PHE A 313 -10.37 -3.78 -1.92
N LEU A 314 -9.40 -3.09 -2.55
CA LEU A 314 -8.51 -2.08 -1.97
C LEU A 314 -8.73 -0.66 -2.56
N GLN A 315 -9.85 -0.46 -3.25
CA GLN A 315 -10.38 0.86 -3.66
C GLN A 315 -11.38 1.39 -2.60
#